data_AF-A0AB35WWN0-F1
#
_entry.id   AF-A0AB35WWN0-F1
#
_cell.length_a   1.000
_cell.length_b   1.000
_cell.length_c   1.000
_cell.angle_alpha   90.00
_cell.angle_beta   90.00
_cell.angle_gamma   90.00
#
_symmetry.space_group_name_H-M   'P 1'
#
loop_
_entity.id
_entity.type
_entity.pdbx_description
1 polymer ?
#
loop_
_entity_poly.entity_id
_entity_poly.type
_entity_poly.pdbx_seq_one_letter_code
_entity_poly.pdbx_strand_id
1 'polypeptide(L)'
;MFAQWAGDHETRAFRQMLVDARLYGVVPIYQLLRSASDWRLCSAEPFAVAPAAQWPAVRSTLQLLKTLADQGVLRRYEVVSTYRAPRLNRCAGGAFDSAHMRAFAVDVLLPAGTDPRPLCTFWQTQGKAWNMGLGRYPSGRIHIDTAGFRTWGGDLSAHSSFCTLPAGATSHSK
;
A
#
# COMPACT_ATOMS: atom_id res chain seq x y z
N MET A 1 16.91 -11.70 -9.79
CA MET A 1 16.42 -11.78 -8.40
C MET A 1 15.00 -12.34 -8.33
N PHE A 2 13.96 -11.64 -8.81
CA PHE A 2 12.57 -12.15 -8.70
C PHE A 2 12.35 -13.50 -9.41
N ALA A 3 12.84 -13.66 -10.65
CA ALA A 3 12.63 -14.88 -11.41
C ALA A 3 13.22 -16.13 -10.71
N GLN A 4 14.40 -15.99 -10.12
CA GLN A 4 15.02 -17.05 -9.32
C GLN A 4 14.19 -17.35 -8.07
N TRP A 5 13.86 -16.32 -7.28
CA TRP A 5 13.03 -16.48 -6.09
C TRP A 5 11.69 -17.16 -6.40
N ALA A 6 11.03 -16.76 -7.49
CA ALA A 6 9.75 -17.33 -7.91
C ALA A 6 9.86 -18.76 -8.47
N GLY A 7 11.06 -19.20 -8.87
CA GLY A 7 11.34 -20.59 -9.22
C GLY A 7 11.48 -21.50 -7.99
N ASP A 8 11.97 -20.94 -6.89
CA ASP A 8 12.22 -21.66 -5.63
C ASP A 8 11.04 -21.63 -4.66
N HIS A 9 10.00 -20.84 -4.94
CA HIS A 9 8.85 -20.62 -4.05
C HIS A 9 7.53 -20.88 -4.77
N GLU A 10 6.56 -21.45 -4.06
CA GLU A 10 5.24 -21.65 -4.63
C GLU A 10 4.48 -20.31 -4.74
N THR A 11 4.12 -19.95 -5.97
CA THR A 11 3.36 -18.72 -6.29
C THR A 11 2.13 -19.00 -7.14
N ARG A 12 1.90 -20.24 -7.60
CA ARG A 12 0.83 -20.56 -8.56
C ARG A 12 -0.55 -20.27 -7.98
N ALA A 13 -0.84 -20.77 -6.78
CA ALA A 13 -2.16 -20.57 -6.16
C ALA A 13 -2.48 -19.09 -5.94
N PHE A 14 -1.48 -18.28 -5.53
CA PHE A 14 -1.64 -16.84 -5.38
C PHE A 14 -1.92 -16.16 -6.73
N ARG A 15 -1.18 -16.51 -7.78
CA ARG A 15 -1.41 -15.97 -9.13
C ARG A 15 -2.79 -16.36 -9.66
N GLN A 16 -3.21 -17.60 -9.44
CA GLN A 16 -4.54 -18.07 -9.84
C GLN A 16 -5.64 -17.27 -9.13
N MET A 17 -5.52 -17.05 -7.81
CA MET A 17 -6.46 -16.21 -7.07
C MET A 17 -6.58 -14.79 -7.66
N LEU A 18 -5.48 -14.19 -8.10
CA LEU A 18 -5.50 -12.88 -8.77
C LEU A 18 -6.23 -12.93 -10.12
N VAL A 19 -6.02 -14.00 -10.90
CA VAL A 19 -6.69 -14.19 -12.20
C VAL A 19 -8.19 -14.37 -12.00
N ASP A 20 -8.60 -15.24 -11.09
CA ASP A 20 -10.01 -15.53 -10.81
C ASP A 20 -10.74 -14.27 -10.30
N ALA A 21 -10.05 -13.44 -9.51
CA ALA A 21 -10.57 -12.17 -9.03
C ALA A 21 -10.54 -11.04 -10.08
N ARG A 22 -9.98 -11.28 -11.27
CA ARG A 22 -9.74 -10.26 -12.32
C ARG A 22 -8.86 -9.08 -11.85
N LEU A 23 -7.93 -9.37 -10.94
CA LEU A 23 -6.99 -8.41 -10.36
C LEU A 23 -5.54 -8.66 -10.80
N TYR A 24 -5.29 -9.72 -11.57
CA TYR A 24 -3.99 -9.94 -12.18
C TYR A 24 -3.64 -8.77 -13.12
N GLY A 25 -2.44 -8.21 -12.96
CA GLY A 25 -1.96 -7.10 -13.78
C GLY A 25 -2.29 -5.70 -13.27
N VAL A 26 -3.12 -5.55 -12.23
CA VAL A 26 -3.32 -4.23 -11.56
C VAL A 26 -2.00 -3.67 -11.05
N VAL A 27 -1.18 -4.55 -10.46
CA VAL A 27 0.21 -4.29 -10.08
C VAL A 27 1.07 -5.37 -10.72
N PRO A 28 2.25 -5.05 -11.30
CA PRO A 28 3.18 -6.05 -11.78
C PRO A 28 3.54 -7.05 -10.68
N ILE A 29 3.47 -8.36 -10.97
CA ILE A 29 3.59 -9.40 -9.93
C ILE A 29 4.88 -9.32 -9.12
N TYR A 30 5.99 -8.91 -9.75
CA TYR A 30 7.28 -8.75 -9.07
C TYR A 30 7.29 -7.59 -8.08
N GLN A 31 6.43 -6.59 -8.24
CA GLN A 31 6.26 -5.50 -7.27
C GLN A 31 5.26 -5.89 -6.18
N LEU A 32 4.17 -6.58 -6.58
CA LEU A 32 3.13 -7.04 -5.67
C LEU A 32 3.64 -8.04 -4.63
N LEU A 33 4.69 -8.79 -4.95
CA LEU A 33 5.30 -9.74 -4.02
C LEU A 33 6.49 -9.15 -3.26
N ARG A 34 6.86 -7.87 -3.44
CA ARG A 34 7.96 -7.25 -2.66
C ARG A 34 7.60 -7.18 -1.19
N SER A 35 8.49 -7.64 -0.33
CA SER A 35 8.26 -7.69 1.12
C SER A 35 8.35 -6.30 1.77
N ALA A 36 9.58 -5.83 2.06
CA ALA A 36 9.89 -4.49 2.54
C ALA A 36 11.21 -4.01 1.95
N SER A 37 11.43 -2.70 1.81
CA SER A 37 12.72 -2.19 1.31
C SER A 37 13.91 -2.55 2.19
N ASP A 38 13.68 -2.74 3.49
CA ASP A 38 14.71 -3.07 4.47
C ASP A 38 15.03 -4.57 4.53
N TRP A 39 14.49 -5.40 3.62
CA TRP A 39 14.69 -6.86 3.62
C TRP A 39 16.16 -7.25 3.77
N ARG A 40 17.06 -6.52 3.10
CA ARG A 40 18.50 -6.80 3.12
C ARG A 40 19.12 -6.45 4.47
N LEU A 41 18.79 -5.27 5.02
CA LEU A 41 19.22 -4.86 6.36
C LEU A 41 18.71 -5.86 7.41
N CYS A 42 17.50 -6.37 7.22
CA CYS A 42 16.83 -7.28 8.13
C CYS A 42 17.13 -8.76 7.91
N SER A 43 18.03 -9.11 6.97
CA SER A 43 18.33 -10.50 6.60
C SER A 43 17.04 -11.33 6.42
N ALA A 44 16.14 -10.81 5.59
CA ALA A 44 14.86 -11.41 5.23
C ALA A 44 14.76 -11.59 3.71
N GLU A 45 13.75 -12.31 3.24
CA GLU A 45 13.53 -12.50 1.81
C GLU A 45 13.07 -11.18 1.12
N PRO A 46 13.54 -10.88 -0.11
CA PRO A 46 13.12 -9.71 -0.88
C PRO A 46 11.65 -9.77 -1.33
N PHE A 47 11.08 -10.98 -1.38
CA PHE A 47 9.70 -11.21 -1.77
C PHE A 47 8.99 -12.14 -0.79
N ALA A 48 7.67 -12.06 -0.76
CA ALA A 48 6.83 -12.93 0.05
C ALA A 48 5.43 -13.05 -0.57
N VAL A 49 4.84 -14.24 -0.47
CA VAL A 49 3.40 -14.44 -0.73
C VAL A 49 2.65 -14.19 0.58
N ALA A 50 1.61 -13.36 0.53
CA ALA A 50 0.74 -13.16 1.68
C ALA A 50 0.05 -14.49 2.07
N PRO A 51 -0.11 -14.82 3.36
CA PRO A 51 -0.84 -15.99 3.80
C PRO A 51 -2.24 -16.06 3.20
N ALA A 52 -2.74 -17.27 2.90
CA ALA A 52 -4.05 -17.45 2.26
C ALA A 52 -5.20 -16.76 2.99
N ALA A 53 -5.15 -16.72 4.32
CA ALA A 53 -6.12 -16.02 5.16
C ALA A 53 -6.20 -14.50 4.86
N GLN A 54 -5.16 -13.91 4.27
CA GLN A 54 -5.10 -12.48 3.91
C GLN A 54 -5.50 -12.22 2.45
N TRP A 55 -5.75 -13.25 1.63
CA TRP A 55 -6.12 -13.05 0.23
C TRP A 55 -7.40 -12.22 0.02
N PRO A 56 -8.42 -12.27 0.90
CA PRO A 56 -9.52 -11.30 0.85
C PRO A 56 -9.04 -9.84 0.96
N ALA A 57 -8.09 -9.55 1.83
CA ALA A 57 -7.51 -8.22 1.97
C ALA A 57 -6.63 -7.84 0.76
N VAL A 58 -5.85 -8.79 0.21
CA VAL A 58 -5.12 -8.60 -1.06
C VAL A 58 -6.08 -8.14 -2.15
N ARG A 59 -7.21 -8.84 -2.32
CA ARG A 59 -8.23 -8.50 -3.32
C ARG A 59 -8.81 -7.12 -3.08
N SER A 60 -9.14 -6.79 -1.83
CA SER A 60 -9.69 -5.49 -1.45
C SER A 60 -8.72 -4.34 -1.77
N THR A 61 -7.46 -4.45 -1.37
CA THR A 61 -6.43 -3.43 -1.66
C THR A 61 -6.19 -3.28 -3.15
N LEU A 62 -6.11 -4.38 -3.91
CA LEU A 62 -5.93 -4.32 -5.37
C LEU A 62 -7.16 -3.74 -6.09
N GLN A 63 -8.38 -4.04 -5.62
CA GLN A 63 -9.60 -3.45 -6.16
C GLN A 63 -9.64 -1.93 -5.90
N LEU A 64 -9.17 -1.47 -4.74
CA LEU A 64 -8.99 -0.05 -4.46
C LEU A 64 -7.97 0.58 -5.41
N LEU A 65 -6.78 -0.02 -5.60
CA LEU A 65 -5.77 0.49 -6.54
C LEU A 65 -6.30 0.56 -7.98
N LYS A 66 -7.03 -0.47 -8.42
CA LYS A 66 -7.70 -0.47 -9.72
C LYS A 66 -8.70 0.69 -9.83
N THR A 67 -9.53 0.90 -8.81
CA THR A 67 -10.50 2.00 -8.77
C THR A 67 -9.82 3.37 -8.84
N LEU A 68 -8.73 3.56 -8.09
CA LEU A 68 -7.93 4.79 -8.12
C LEU A 68 -7.32 5.04 -9.51
N ALA A 69 -6.86 3.98 -10.19
CA ALA A 69 -6.34 4.08 -11.55
C ALA A 69 -7.43 4.41 -12.57
N ASP A 70 -8.56 3.71 -12.51
CA ASP A 70 -9.71 3.90 -13.41
C ASP A 70 -10.31 5.32 -13.29
N GLN A 71 -10.33 5.88 -12.08
CA GLN A 71 -10.76 7.27 -11.82
C GLN A 71 -9.67 8.33 -12.09
N GLY A 72 -8.48 7.92 -12.53
CA GLY A 72 -7.37 8.83 -12.81
C GLY A 72 -6.71 9.44 -11.57
N VAL A 73 -7.05 8.98 -10.37
CA VAL A 73 -6.50 9.47 -9.09
C VAL A 73 -5.06 9.02 -8.89
N LEU A 74 -4.74 7.77 -9.25
CA LEU A 74 -3.41 7.18 -9.10
C LEU A 74 -3.01 6.40 -10.35
N ARG A 75 -2.37 7.08 -11.30
CA ARG A 75 -2.07 6.50 -12.63
C ARG A 75 -0.66 5.92 -12.77
N ARG A 76 0.33 6.55 -12.14
CA ARG A 76 1.74 6.14 -12.25
C ARG A 76 2.32 6.03 -10.85
N TYR A 77 2.77 4.83 -10.51
CA TYR A 77 3.37 4.51 -9.23
C TYR A 77 4.21 3.24 -9.33
N GLU A 78 5.11 3.06 -8.36
CA GLU A 78 5.82 1.80 -8.15
C GLU A 78 5.47 1.26 -6.77
N VAL A 79 5.01 0.02 -6.68
CA VAL A 79 4.82 -0.68 -5.39
C VAL A 79 6.19 -1.17 -4.89
N VAL A 80 6.58 -0.73 -3.70
CA VAL A 80 7.91 -0.99 -3.13
C VAL A 80 7.89 -1.83 -1.86
N SER A 81 6.71 -2.08 -1.29
CA SER A 81 6.52 -2.89 -0.09
C SER A 81 5.06 -3.32 0.02
N THR A 82 4.81 -4.57 0.39
CA THR A 82 3.47 -5.18 0.47
C THR A 82 3.33 -6.02 1.74
N TYR A 83 3.04 -7.32 1.64
CA TYR A 83 3.03 -8.20 2.80
C TYR A 83 4.40 -8.23 3.49
N ARG A 84 4.40 -7.99 4.80
CA ARG A 84 5.59 -8.13 5.64
C ARG A 84 5.36 -9.23 6.67
N ALA A 85 6.23 -10.24 6.68
CA ALA A 85 6.25 -11.22 7.75
C ALA A 85 6.54 -10.55 9.10
N PRO A 86 6.03 -11.07 10.24
CA PRO A 86 6.15 -10.42 11.55
C PRO A 86 7.59 -10.05 11.95
N ARG A 87 8.56 -10.95 11.69
CA ARG A 87 9.99 -10.71 11.96
C ARG A 87 10.52 -9.52 11.16
N LEU A 88 10.21 -9.47 9.86
CA LEU A 88 10.63 -8.39 8.98
C LEU A 88 9.97 -7.06 9.37
N ASN A 89 8.67 -7.06 9.67
CA ASN A 89 7.97 -5.84 10.08
C ASN A 89 8.61 -5.25 11.36
N ARG A 90 8.88 -6.09 12.37
CA ARG A 90 9.55 -5.64 13.61
C ARG A 90 10.94 -5.06 13.34
N CYS A 91 11.75 -5.73 12.53
CA CYS A 91 13.10 -5.25 12.20
C CYS A 91 13.07 -3.92 11.44
N ALA A 92 12.13 -3.76 10.49
CA ALA A 92 11.94 -2.54 9.71
C ALA A 92 11.27 -1.40 10.52
N GLY A 93 11.16 -1.52 11.85
CA GLY A 93 10.53 -0.51 12.70
C GLY A 93 9.02 -0.35 12.49
N GLY A 94 8.36 -1.35 11.89
CA GLY A 94 6.92 -1.33 11.66
C GLY A 94 6.13 -1.40 12.96
N ALA A 95 4.95 -0.76 12.98
CA ALA A 95 4.03 -0.81 14.10
C ALA A 95 3.62 -2.26 14.43
N PHE A 96 3.30 -2.52 15.70
CA PHE A 96 2.86 -3.84 16.16
C PHE A 96 1.62 -4.34 15.40
N ASP A 97 0.64 -3.46 15.20
CA ASP A 97 -0.60 -3.74 14.46
C ASP A 97 -0.55 -3.30 12.98
N SER A 98 0.63 -3.41 12.36
CA SER A 98 0.88 -2.96 10.98
C SER A 98 -0.07 -3.60 9.98
N ALA A 99 -0.70 -2.78 9.13
CA ALA A 99 -1.57 -3.26 8.06
C ALA A 99 -0.82 -4.13 7.04
N HIS A 100 0.50 -3.94 6.85
CA HIS A 100 1.32 -4.84 6.03
C HIS A 100 1.34 -6.28 6.54
N MET A 101 1.20 -6.48 7.86
CA MET A 101 1.21 -7.80 8.47
C MET A 101 -0.17 -8.46 8.44
N ARG A 102 -1.25 -7.70 8.64
CA ARG A 102 -2.58 -8.25 8.93
C ARG A 102 -3.63 -8.07 7.82
N ALA A 103 -3.45 -7.08 6.96
CA ALA A 103 -4.49 -6.64 6.03
C ALA A 103 -3.95 -6.20 4.66
N PHE A 104 -2.74 -6.65 4.30
CA PHE A 104 -2.12 -6.40 3.01
C PHE A 104 -2.15 -4.92 2.58
N ALA A 105 -1.37 -4.09 3.27
CA ALA A 105 -1.08 -2.74 2.80
C ALA A 105 -0.06 -2.74 1.65
N VAL A 106 -0.07 -1.67 0.87
CA VAL A 106 0.96 -1.37 -0.13
C VAL A 106 1.61 -0.02 0.17
N ASP A 107 2.93 0.03 0.02
CA ASP A 107 3.66 1.28 -0.06
C ASP A 107 4.02 1.57 -1.50
N VAL A 108 3.73 2.79 -1.94
CA VAL A 108 4.00 3.22 -3.31
C VAL A 108 4.92 4.43 -3.35
N LEU A 109 5.78 4.45 -4.37
CA LEU A 109 6.51 5.63 -4.81
C LEU A 109 5.77 6.26 -5.98
N LEU A 110 5.57 7.57 -5.91
CA LEU A 110 5.10 8.36 -7.04
C LEU A 110 6.31 8.89 -7.82
N PRO A 111 6.20 9.09 -9.14
CA PRO A 111 7.21 9.83 -9.89
C PRO A 111 7.50 11.18 -9.25
N ALA A 112 8.76 11.63 -9.32
CA ALA A 112 9.16 12.92 -8.77
C ALA A 112 8.26 14.06 -9.31
N GLY A 113 7.85 14.97 -8.41
CA GLY A 113 6.95 16.08 -8.75
C GLY A 113 5.47 15.72 -8.89
N THR A 114 5.07 14.45 -8.72
CA THR A 114 3.65 14.07 -8.71
C THR A 114 2.95 14.61 -7.46
N ASP A 115 1.86 15.34 -7.65
CA ASP A 115 1.01 15.82 -6.56
C ASP A 115 0.19 14.66 -5.95
N PRO A 116 0.32 14.35 -4.65
CA PRO A 116 -0.47 13.31 -4.01
C PRO A 116 -1.88 13.79 -3.58
N ARG A 117 -2.22 15.08 -3.71
CA ARG A 117 -3.51 15.63 -3.25
C ARG A 117 -4.76 14.98 -3.84
N PRO A 118 -4.78 14.48 -5.10
CA PRO A 118 -5.93 13.71 -5.59
C PRO A 118 -6.31 12.51 -4.72
N LEU A 119 -5.32 11.84 -4.09
CA LEU A 119 -5.58 10.75 -3.14
C LEU A 119 -6.32 11.24 -1.89
N CYS A 120 -6.02 12.45 -1.43
CA CYS A 120 -6.72 13.04 -0.30
C CYS A 120 -8.17 13.36 -0.65
N THR A 121 -8.43 13.92 -1.84
CA THR A 121 -9.81 14.17 -2.31
C THR A 121 -10.60 12.87 -2.42
N PHE A 122 -9.99 11.81 -2.98
CA PHE A 122 -10.62 10.49 -3.02
C PHE A 122 -10.88 9.94 -1.61
N TRP A 123 -9.89 10.02 -0.71
CA TRP A 123 -10.04 9.53 0.66
C TRP A 123 -11.17 10.25 1.40
N GLN A 124 -11.26 11.58 1.28
CA GLN A 124 -12.32 12.37 1.91
C GLN A 124 -13.72 12.03 1.39
N THR A 125 -13.86 11.77 0.09
CA THR A 125 -15.16 11.58 -0.57
C THR A 125 -15.62 10.12 -0.61
N GLN A 126 -14.69 9.19 -0.81
CA GLN A 126 -14.96 7.77 -1.04
C GLN A 126 -14.25 6.85 -0.04
N GLY A 127 -13.24 7.33 0.69
CA GLY A 127 -12.37 6.49 1.54
C GLY A 127 -13.12 5.74 2.65
N LYS A 128 -14.21 6.32 3.18
CA LYS A 128 -15.04 5.64 4.20
C LYS A 128 -15.67 4.35 3.67
N ALA A 129 -16.16 4.36 2.43
CA ALA A 129 -16.75 3.17 1.79
C ALA A 129 -15.70 2.07 1.54
N TRP A 130 -14.43 2.44 1.41
CA TRP A 130 -13.30 1.53 1.19
C TRP A 130 -12.61 1.07 2.48
N ASN A 131 -13.00 1.57 3.65
CA ASN A 131 -12.18 1.47 4.86
C ASN A 131 -10.72 1.87 4.59
N MET A 132 -10.52 2.93 3.81
CA MET A 132 -9.23 3.30 3.26
C MET A 132 -8.30 3.86 4.33
N GLY A 133 -7.20 3.17 4.58
CA GLY A 133 -6.04 3.72 5.25
C GLY A 133 -5.16 4.46 4.23
N LEU A 134 -4.88 5.73 4.48
CA LEU A 134 -4.01 6.55 3.63
C LEU A 134 -2.92 7.22 4.47
N GLY A 135 -1.65 7.01 4.13
CA GLY A 135 -0.54 7.57 4.89
C GLY A 135 0.55 8.12 4.00
N ARG A 136 1.37 9.02 4.56
CA ARG A 136 2.60 9.48 3.90
C ARG A 136 3.77 9.46 4.87
N TYR A 137 4.72 8.58 4.62
CA TYR A 137 5.95 8.50 5.39
C TYR A 137 6.83 9.75 5.17
N PRO A 138 7.75 10.07 6.10
CA PRO A 138 8.78 11.10 5.90
C PRO A 138 9.58 10.93 4.61
N SER A 139 9.79 9.67 4.18
CA SER A 139 10.47 9.33 2.92
C SER A 139 9.70 9.75 1.66
N GLY A 140 8.46 10.21 1.81
CA GLY A 140 7.56 10.56 0.71
C GLY A 140 6.75 9.39 0.16
N ARG A 141 7.02 8.14 0.59
CA ARG A 141 6.21 6.97 0.24
C ARG A 141 4.76 7.14 0.71
N ILE A 142 3.84 6.72 -0.13
CA ILE A 142 2.41 6.70 0.19
C ILE A 142 2.01 5.29 0.62
N HIS A 143 1.38 5.19 1.78
CA HIS A 143 0.82 3.96 2.32
C HIS A 143 -0.67 3.88 1.94
N ILE A 144 -1.12 2.74 1.42
CA ILE A 144 -2.52 2.47 1.07
C ILE A 144 -2.94 1.10 1.60
N ASP A 145 -4.07 1.03 2.30
CA ASP A 145 -4.73 -0.22 2.70
C ASP A 145 -6.25 -0.08 2.76
N THR A 146 -6.96 -1.20 2.98
CA THR A 146 -8.41 -1.24 3.22
C THR A 146 -8.76 -1.79 4.60
N ALA A 147 -7.94 -1.49 5.61
CA ALA A 147 -8.01 -2.04 6.97
C ALA A 147 -8.72 -1.14 7.98
N GLY A 148 -9.11 0.07 7.59
CA GLY A 148 -9.83 1.04 8.42
C GLY A 148 -9.69 2.47 7.89
N PHE A 149 -10.80 3.23 7.90
CA PHE A 149 -10.84 4.61 7.40
C PHE A 149 -10.02 5.56 8.30
N ARG A 150 -8.77 5.82 7.90
CA ARG A 150 -7.84 6.65 8.68
C ARG A 150 -6.81 7.32 7.78
N THR A 151 -6.25 8.41 8.27
CA THR A 151 -5.14 9.09 7.60
C THR A 151 -4.06 9.52 8.59
N TRP A 152 -2.81 9.55 8.15
CA TRP A 152 -1.65 9.93 8.97
C TRP A 152 -0.50 10.47 8.11
N GLY A 153 0.51 11.09 8.73
CA GLY A 153 1.63 11.71 7.99
C GLY A 153 3.01 11.48 8.58
N GLY A 154 3.88 12.48 8.44
CA GLY A 154 5.33 12.32 8.68
C GLY A 154 5.70 11.82 10.08
N ASP A 155 4.96 12.20 11.10
CA ASP A 155 5.20 11.72 12.48
C ASP A 155 4.43 10.43 12.83
N LEU A 156 3.82 9.78 11.83
CA LEU A 156 2.98 8.58 11.95
C LEU A 156 1.68 8.79 12.74
N SER A 157 1.30 10.04 13.03
CA SER A 157 0.05 10.41 13.66
C SER A 157 -0.96 10.99 12.68
N ALA A 158 -2.23 11.04 13.10
CA ALA A 158 -3.29 11.71 12.34
C ALA A 158 -3.07 13.23 12.23
N HIS A 159 -2.39 13.85 13.20
CA HIS A 159 -2.19 15.30 13.23
C HIS A 159 -1.25 15.79 12.12
N SER A 160 -0.28 14.96 11.72
CA SER A 160 0.63 15.29 10.61
C SER A 160 0.10 14.86 9.23
N SER A 161 -1.13 14.36 9.16
CA SER A 161 -1.74 13.88 7.92
C SER A 161 -1.67 14.93 6.82
N PHE A 162 -1.16 14.51 5.65
CA PHE A 162 -1.08 15.35 4.46
C PHE A 162 -2.45 15.57 3.79
N CYS A 163 -3.51 14.90 4.28
CA CYS A 163 -4.88 15.02 3.79
C CYS A 163 -5.76 15.92 4.65
N THR A 164 -5.36 16.22 5.88
CA THR A 164 -5.97 17.28 6.68
C THR A 164 -5.34 18.61 6.30
N LEU A 165 -6.15 19.64 6.04
CA LEU A 165 -5.62 21.00 5.91
C LEU A 165 -4.96 21.39 7.25
N PRO A 166 -3.87 22.19 7.24
CA PRO A 166 -3.41 22.82 8.47
C PRO A 166 -4.59 23.54 9.12
N ALA A 167 -4.76 23.39 10.43
CA ALA A 167 -5.74 24.16 11.18
C ALA A 167 -5.48 25.66 10.94
N GLY A 168 -6.25 26.28 10.05
CA GLY A 168 -6.05 27.69 9.65
C GLY A 168 -6.18 27.99 8.14
N ALA A 169 -6.29 27.00 7.25
CA ALA A 169 -6.60 27.26 5.85
C ALA A 169 -8.10 27.56 5.67
N THR A 170 -8.51 28.79 6.01
CA THR A 170 -9.81 29.32 5.60
C THR A 170 -9.88 29.36 4.08
N SER A 171 -10.95 28.78 3.53
CA SER A 171 -11.33 28.96 2.12
C SER A 171 -11.54 30.46 1.87
N HIS A 172 -10.56 31.13 1.25
CA HIS A 172 -10.81 32.39 0.57
C HIS A 172 -11.43 32.07 -0.78
N SER A 173 -12.74 31.89 -0.78
CA SER A 173 -13.53 32.04 -2.00
C SER A 173 -13.70 33.54 -2.26
N LYS A 174 -13.24 33.97 -3.44
CA LYS A 174 -13.63 35.26 -4.04
C LYS A 174 -15.00 35.13 -4.67
#